data_AF-A0A1A0M725-F1
#
_entry.id   AF-A0A1A0M725-F1
#
_cell.length_a   1.000
_cell.length_b   1.000
_cell.length_c   1.000
_cell.angle_alpha   90.00
_cell.angle_beta   90.00
_cell.angle_gamma   90.00
#
_symmetry.space_group_name_H-M   'P 1'
#
loop_
_entity.id
_entity.type
_entity.pdbx_description
1 polymer ?
#
loop_
_entity_poly.entity_id
_entity_poly.type
_entity_poly.pdbx_seq_one_letter_code
_entity_poly.pdbx_strand_id
1 'polypeptide(L)'
;MVSGDLWQRFTAELQRLTAEVPGLADVAAGPDVGDAAGRYRSMCAVLSEIACTASELDDGRVWTWLASDAVAAVRTAAATAALEADGLAVDAAMDPDAHLRRALHWRRYGRRTTADLQRRCAADVSRGSLRLLAGAAPRRVMSRLELQRVRLDLVRDSRRRYGDLRADLLARVPSGRGAAVGFEAGVRERLVEVADQMRDATAVELGSSGPAERWPVPEVAGPVLVQRPDELWLGVVLGAGFGLGAALGLARMATGLAGVPDGIGAVVGLVLGLALTVAVVGGRARLHRRAVLDRWVGSVIAAARQASEEELAYRLLEAQTDMAPAHHKTKN
;
A
#
# COMPACT_ATOMS: atom_id res chain seq x y z
N MET A 1 -0.67 29.49 -17.08
CA MET A 1 -2.12 29.48 -17.33
C MET A 1 -2.77 28.11 -17.16
N VAL A 2 -2.14 27.00 -17.55
CA VAL A 2 -2.69 25.62 -17.41
C VAL A 2 -3.04 25.21 -15.96
N SER A 3 -2.31 25.71 -14.95
CA SER A 3 -2.57 25.38 -13.55
C SER A 3 -3.90 25.90 -13.00
N GLY A 4 -4.44 26.99 -13.58
CA GLY A 4 -5.72 27.57 -13.13
C GLY A 4 -6.91 26.71 -13.51
N ASP A 5 -6.94 26.26 -14.76
CA ASP A 5 -8.03 25.41 -15.29
C ASP A 5 -8.05 24.02 -14.65
N LEU A 6 -6.87 23.45 -14.36
CA LEU A 6 -6.76 22.16 -13.66
C LEU A 6 -7.29 22.26 -12.22
N TRP A 7 -6.95 23.33 -11.51
CA TRP A 7 -7.44 23.56 -10.16
C TRP A 7 -8.96 23.76 -10.14
N GLN A 8 -9.50 24.55 -11.08
CA GLN A 8 -10.95 24.76 -11.19
C GLN A 8 -11.71 23.45 -11.45
N ARG A 9 -11.24 22.62 -12.40
CA ARG A 9 -11.85 21.31 -12.67
C ARG A 9 -11.83 20.40 -11.45
N PHE A 10 -10.68 20.29 -10.80
CA PHE A 10 -10.55 19.52 -9.57
C PHE A 10 -11.50 20.00 -8.47
N THR A 11 -11.57 21.31 -8.22
CA THR A 11 -12.46 21.87 -7.20
C THR A 11 -13.94 21.68 -7.55
N ALA A 12 -14.32 21.77 -8.83
CA ALA A 12 -15.69 21.53 -9.27
C ALA A 12 -16.11 20.07 -9.08
N GLU A 13 -15.22 19.13 -9.42
CA GLU A 13 -15.48 17.71 -9.19
C GLU A 13 -15.50 17.35 -7.70
N LEU A 14 -14.62 17.96 -6.89
CA LEU A 14 -14.62 17.79 -5.43
C LEU A 14 -15.93 18.31 -4.82
N GLN A 15 -16.39 19.51 -5.21
CA GLN A 15 -17.66 20.06 -4.73
C GLN A 15 -18.84 19.17 -5.12
N ARG A 16 -18.86 18.66 -6.35
CA ARG A 16 -19.88 17.70 -6.80
C ARG A 16 -19.87 16.44 -5.93
N LEU A 17 -18.68 15.91 -5.65
CA LEU A 17 -18.51 14.72 -4.83
C LEU A 17 -18.94 14.94 -3.37
N THR A 18 -18.59 16.10 -2.79
CA THR A 18 -19.01 16.47 -1.42
C THR A 18 -20.53 16.64 -1.32
N ALA A 19 -21.18 17.14 -2.39
CA ALA A 19 -22.65 17.21 -2.44
C ALA A 19 -23.30 15.82 -2.54
N GLU A 20 -22.65 14.86 -3.22
CA GLU A 20 -23.12 13.49 -3.39
C GLU A 20 -22.80 12.57 -2.18
N VAL A 21 -21.77 12.92 -1.39
CA VAL A 21 -21.28 12.20 -0.21
C VAL A 21 -21.03 13.19 0.94
N PRO A 22 -22.05 13.54 1.74
CA PRO A 22 -21.97 14.59 2.76
C PRO A 22 -20.89 14.36 3.83
N GLY A 23 -20.52 13.10 4.10
CA GLY A 23 -19.44 12.74 5.04
C GLY A 23 -18.04 13.22 4.62
N LEU A 24 -17.86 13.69 3.38
CA LEU A 24 -16.61 14.28 2.89
C LEU A 24 -16.46 15.78 3.16
N ALA A 25 -17.51 16.46 3.64
CA ALA A 25 -17.50 17.91 3.82
C ALA A 25 -16.46 18.39 4.86
N ASP A 26 -16.25 17.60 5.92
CA ASP A 26 -15.33 17.94 7.01
C ASP A 26 -13.85 17.81 6.63
N VAL A 27 -13.55 17.02 5.59
CA VAL A 27 -12.18 16.73 5.10
C VAL A 27 -11.65 17.79 4.13
N ALA A 28 -12.54 18.47 3.41
CA ALA A 28 -12.16 19.40 2.34
C ALA A 28 -11.57 20.75 2.84
N ALA A 29 -11.64 21.04 4.15
CA ALA A 29 -11.12 22.25 4.77
C ALA A 29 -9.60 22.15 5.05
N GLY A 30 -8.78 21.88 4.04
CA GLY A 30 -7.32 21.73 4.18
C GLY A 30 -6.55 23.07 4.26
N PRO A 31 -5.38 23.11 4.92
CA PRO A 31 -4.67 24.34 5.29
C PRO A 31 -3.92 25.01 4.12
N ASP A 32 -3.90 26.34 4.14
CA ASP A 32 -3.08 27.19 3.26
C ASP A 32 -1.61 27.15 3.70
N VAL A 33 -0.71 26.74 2.82
CA VAL A 33 0.73 26.60 3.08
C VAL A 33 1.52 27.30 1.98
N GLY A 34 2.51 28.11 2.37
CA GLY A 34 3.14 29.10 1.49
C GLY A 34 4.14 28.58 0.44
N ASP A 35 4.70 27.37 0.57
CA ASP A 35 5.71 26.83 -0.37
C ASP A 35 5.16 25.67 -1.25
N ALA A 36 5.81 25.40 -2.38
CA ALA A 36 5.35 24.38 -3.34
C ALA A 36 5.37 22.96 -2.74
N ALA A 37 6.37 22.67 -1.91
CA ALA A 37 6.51 21.39 -1.21
C ALA A 37 5.40 21.18 -0.17
N GLY A 38 5.03 22.22 0.57
CA GLY A 38 3.94 22.24 1.53
C GLY A 38 2.58 22.08 0.87
N ARG A 39 2.34 22.76 -0.26
CA ARG A 39 1.13 22.57 -1.06
C ARG A 39 0.99 21.14 -1.58
N TYR A 40 2.07 20.53 -2.07
CA TYR A 40 2.06 19.11 -2.48
C TYR A 40 1.72 18.18 -1.30
N ARG A 41 2.36 18.36 -0.14
CA ARG A 41 2.08 17.56 1.06
C ARG A 41 0.64 17.72 1.56
N SER A 42 0.15 18.96 1.63
CA SER A 42 -1.22 19.29 2.05
C SER A 42 -2.23 18.59 1.14
N MET A 43 -2.06 18.73 -0.17
CA MET A 43 -2.90 18.04 -1.16
C MET A 43 -2.83 16.52 -1.00
N CYS A 44 -1.65 15.91 -0.83
CA CYS A 44 -1.54 14.48 -0.58
C CYS A 44 -2.24 14.05 0.72
N ALA A 45 -2.14 14.85 1.78
CA ALA A 45 -2.80 14.58 3.05
C ALA A 45 -4.32 14.61 2.91
N VAL A 46 -4.88 15.65 2.27
CA VAL A 46 -6.31 15.76 1.99
C VAL A 46 -6.80 14.59 1.14
N LEU A 47 -6.08 14.22 0.08
CA LEU A 47 -6.46 13.06 -0.75
C LEU A 47 -6.39 11.74 0.03
N SER A 48 -5.45 11.61 0.96
CA SER A 48 -5.36 10.45 1.86
C SER A 48 -6.50 10.40 2.89
N GLU A 49 -6.92 11.54 3.44
CA GLU A 49 -8.09 11.60 4.32
C GLU A 49 -9.37 11.26 3.55
N ILE A 50 -9.57 11.82 2.35
CA ILE A 50 -10.70 11.47 1.48
C ILE A 50 -10.71 9.97 1.18
N ALA A 51 -9.54 9.37 0.91
CA ALA A 51 -9.42 7.93 0.69
C ALA A 51 -9.76 7.10 1.95
N CYS A 52 -9.39 7.57 3.15
CA CYS A 52 -9.73 6.90 4.41
C CYS A 52 -11.24 6.95 4.64
N THR A 53 -11.85 8.11 4.49
CA THR A 53 -13.31 8.28 4.62
C THR A 53 -14.05 7.44 3.57
N ALA A 54 -13.51 7.33 2.35
CA ALA A 54 -14.07 6.45 1.31
C ALA A 54 -14.06 4.97 1.71
N SER A 55 -13.00 4.52 2.41
CA SER A 55 -12.94 3.17 2.97
C SER A 55 -13.96 2.96 4.09
N GLU A 56 -14.15 3.93 4.97
CA GLU A 56 -15.14 3.84 6.06
C GLU A 56 -16.58 3.83 5.56
N LEU A 57 -16.85 4.55 4.46
CA LEU A 57 -18.18 4.65 3.86
C LEU A 57 -18.48 3.57 2.80
N ASP A 58 -17.47 2.78 2.41
CA ASP A 58 -17.53 1.81 1.29
C ASP A 58 -18.09 2.41 -0.02
N ASP A 59 -17.76 3.68 -0.30
CA ASP A 59 -18.33 4.41 -1.45
C ASP A 59 -17.39 4.36 -2.68
N GLY A 60 -17.80 3.56 -3.68
CA GLY A 60 -17.07 3.41 -4.94
C GLY A 60 -16.96 4.68 -5.78
N ARG A 61 -17.81 5.70 -5.56
CA ARG A 61 -17.78 6.97 -6.32
C ARG A 61 -16.61 7.84 -5.89
N VAL A 62 -16.37 7.96 -4.59
CA VAL A 62 -15.23 8.73 -4.02
C VAL A 62 -13.92 8.20 -4.54
N TRP A 63 -13.84 6.88 -4.55
CA TRP A 63 -12.71 6.19 -5.10
C TRP A 63 -12.58 6.37 -6.63
N THR A 64 -13.67 6.26 -7.40
CA THR A 64 -13.64 6.56 -8.85
C THR A 64 -13.13 7.97 -9.12
N TRP A 65 -13.55 8.95 -8.32
CA TRP A 65 -13.03 10.31 -8.38
C TRP A 65 -11.54 10.40 -8.03
N LEU A 66 -11.07 9.72 -6.98
CA LEU A 66 -9.63 9.64 -6.63
C LEU A 66 -8.76 9.05 -7.75
N ALA A 67 -9.32 8.17 -8.58
CA ALA A 67 -8.64 7.59 -9.74
C ALA A 67 -8.71 8.46 -11.01
N SER A 68 -9.51 9.52 -11.01
CA SER A 68 -9.77 10.36 -12.18
C SER A 68 -8.51 11.04 -12.73
N ASP A 69 -8.58 11.43 -13.99
CA ASP A 69 -7.50 12.20 -14.63
C ASP A 69 -7.35 13.61 -14.06
N ALA A 70 -8.42 14.19 -13.51
CA ALA A 70 -8.36 15.48 -12.83
C ALA A 70 -7.48 15.40 -11.57
N VAL A 71 -7.69 14.38 -10.72
CA VAL A 71 -6.87 14.16 -9.51
C VAL A 71 -5.43 13.83 -9.88
N ALA A 72 -5.21 12.98 -10.88
CA ALA A 72 -3.86 12.66 -11.35
C ALA A 72 -3.14 13.90 -11.91
N ALA A 73 -3.83 14.73 -12.71
CA ALA A 73 -3.26 15.95 -13.29
C ALA A 73 -2.89 16.97 -12.21
N VAL A 74 -3.75 17.17 -11.20
CA VAL A 74 -3.45 18.08 -10.07
C VAL A 74 -2.30 17.55 -9.22
N ARG A 75 -2.24 16.23 -8.95
CA ARG A 75 -1.10 15.62 -8.25
C ARG A 75 0.21 15.82 -8.99
N THR A 76 0.20 15.54 -10.29
CA THR A 76 1.37 15.72 -11.15
C THR A 76 1.78 17.18 -11.24
N ALA A 77 0.84 18.12 -11.35
CA ALA A 77 1.15 19.55 -11.38
C ALA A 77 1.79 20.05 -10.07
N ALA A 78 1.24 19.65 -8.92
CA ALA A 78 1.81 19.99 -7.62
C ALA A 78 3.18 19.33 -7.38
N ALA A 79 3.36 18.07 -7.82
CA ALA A 79 4.64 17.38 -7.78
C ALA A 79 5.70 18.08 -8.66
N THR A 80 5.33 18.48 -9.88
CA THR A 80 6.18 19.26 -10.78
C THR A 80 6.60 20.57 -10.12
N ALA A 81 5.66 21.33 -9.55
CA ALA A 81 5.97 22.59 -8.87
C ALA A 81 6.90 22.41 -7.66
N ALA A 82 6.75 21.32 -6.90
CA ALA A 82 7.63 21.01 -5.78
C ALA A 82 9.06 20.66 -6.23
N LEU A 83 9.20 19.92 -7.34
CA LEU A 83 10.51 19.57 -7.92
C LEU A 83 11.21 20.79 -8.55
N GLU A 84 10.45 21.65 -9.23
CA GLU A 84 10.98 22.89 -9.82
C GLU A 84 11.44 23.89 -8.73
N ALA A 85 10.74 23.95 -7.60
CA ALA A 85 11.17 24.74 -6.44
C ALA A 85 12.49 24.24 -5.82
N ASP A 86 12.77 22.93 -5.93
CA ASP A 86 14.06 22.31 -5.59
C ASP A 86 15.13 22.50 -6.70
N GLY A 87 14.83 23.25 -7.76
CA GLY A 87 15.73 23.50 -8.89
C GLY A 87 15.81 22.36 -9.91
N LEU A 88 14.91 21.37 -9.83
CA LEU A 88 14.88 20.24 -10.77
C LEU A 88 13.93 20.54 -11.93
N ALA A 89 14.48 20.70 -13.13
CA ALA A 89 13.68 20.97 -14.32
C ALA A 89 12.84 19.75 -14.73
N VAL A 90 11.54 19.97 -14.90
CA VAL A 90 10.61 19.00 -15.50
C VAL A 90 10.36 19.44 -16.94
N ASP A 91 10.63 18.55 -17.90
CA ASP A 91 10.30 18.80 -19.31
C ASP A 91 8.80 19.17 -19.46
N ALA A 92 8.47 20.19 -20.24
CA ALA A 92 7.09 20.67 -20.44
C ALA A 92 6.48 20.20 -21.78
N ALA A 93 7.25 19.53 -22.64
CA ALA A 93 6.77 19.10 -23.96
C ALA A 93 5.55 18.15 -23.88
N MET A 94 4.61 18.28 -24.81
CA MET A 94 3.32 17.57 -24.76
C MET A 94 3.17 16.51 -25.87
N ASP A 95 4.26 16.18 -26.56
CA ASP A 95 4.26 15.08 -27.52
C ASP A 95 4.37 13.70 -26.83
N PRO A 96 3.89 12.62 -27.47
CA PRO A 96 3.96 11.27 -26.91
C PRO A 96 5.38 10.84 -26.50
N ASP A 97 6.39 11.17 -27.30
CA ASP A 97 7.77 10.76 -26.99
C ASP A 97 8.31 11.52 -25.77
N ALA A 98 7.95 12.80 -25.60
CA ALA A 98 8.27 13.58 -24.41
C ALA A 98 7.64 12.99 -23.15
N HIS A 99 6.38 12.56 -23.22
CA HIS A 99 5.72 11.88 -22.11
C HIS A 99 6.45 10.59 -21.70
N LEU A 100 6.84 9.75 -22.67
CA LEU A 100 7.57 8.53 -22.39
C LEU A 100 8.96 8.81 -21.80
N ARG A 101 9.72 9.75 -22.39
CA ARG A 101 11.05 10.15 -21.89
C ARG A 101 10.96 10.68 -20.46
N ARG A 102 9.98 11.54 -20.17
CA ARG A 102 9.72 12.10 -18.83
C ARG A 102 9.41 10.99 -17.83
N ALA A 103 8.51 10.07 -18.17
CA ALA A 103 8.16 8.95 -17.30
C ALA A 103 9.37 8.08 -16.94
N LEU A 104 10.19 7.71 -17.94
CA LEU A 104 11.38 6.89 -17.72
C LEU A 104 12.46 7.63 -16.92
N HIS A 105 12.64 8.93 -17.17
CA HIS A 105 13.58 9.78 -16.44
C HIS A 105 13.21 9.84 -14.96
N TRP A 106 11.98 10.25 -14.63
CA TRP A 106 11.54 10.42 -13.25
C TRP A 106 11.44 9.11 -12.48
N ARG A 107 11.06 8.01 -13.15
CA ARG A 107 11.11 6.67 -12.54
C ARG A 107 12.53 6.25 -12.16
N ARG A 108 13.52 6.59 -13.00
CA ARG A 108 14.93 6.31 -12.73
C ARG A 108 15.48 7.22 -11.63
N TYR A 109 15.09 8.49 -11.63
CA TYR A 109 15.45 9.47 -10.60
C TYR A 109 14.90 9.06 -9.23
N GLY A 110 13.61 8.74 -9.14
CA GLY A 110 12.94 8.31 -7.91
C GLY A 110 13.54 7.05 -7.28
N ARG A 111 14.16 6.17 -8.07
CA ARG A 111 14.89 4.99 -7.56
C ARG A 111 16.24 5.33 -6.94
N ARG A 112 16.82 6.49 -7.25
CA ARG A 112 18.16 6.90 -6.80
C ARG A 112 18.13 7.93 -5.69
N THR A 113 17.09 8.77 -5.64
CA THR A 113 17.00 9.81 -4.60
C THR A 113 16.68 9.23 -3.22
N THR A 114 17.40 9.72 -2.22
CA THR A 114 17.20 9.38 -0.80
C THR A 114 16.15 10.28 -0.13
N ALA A 115 15.79 11.41 -0.76
CA ALA A 115 14.78 12.33 -0.26
C ALA A 115 13.35 11.81 -0.53
N ASP A 116 12.55 11.64 0.53
CA ASP A 116 11.22 11.03 0.41
C ASP A 116 10.24 11.87 -0.42
N LEU A 117 10.25 13.19 -0.23
CA LEU A 117 9.45 14.13 -1.00
C LEU A 117 9.74 13.99 -2.50
N GLN A 118 11.02 14.04 -2.88
CA GLN A 118 11.45 13.92 -4.27
C GLN A 118 11.11 12.55 -4.86
N ARG A 119 11.19 11.46 -4.08
CA ARG A 119 10.72 10.14 -4.52
C ARG A 119 9.23 10.14 -4.85
N ARG A 120 8.40 10.69 -3.97
CA ARG A 120 6.94 10.77 -4.15
C ARG A 120 6.58 11.64 -5.34
N CYS A 121 7.18 12.83 -5.44
CA CYS A 121 6.97 13.73 -6.58
C CYS A 121 7.41 13.07 -7.89
N ALA A 122 8.56 12.40 -7.93
CA ALA A 122 9.02 11.67 -9.11
C ALA A 122 8.07 10.54 -9.52
N ALA A 123 7.45 9.84 -8.57
CA ALA A 123 6.44 8.84 -8.86
C ALA A 123 5.17 9.46 -9.48
N ASP A 124 4.70 10.60 -8.93
CA ASP A 124 3.52 11.29 -9.45
C ASP A 124 3.74 11.94 -10.82
N VAL A 125 4.95 12.47 -11.09
CA VAL A 125 5.33 12.95 -12.43
C VAL A 125 5.41 11.80 -13.42
N SER A 126 5.96 10.64 -13.00
CA SER A 126 6.03 9.46 -13.85
C SER A 126 4.64 8.94 -14.22
N ARG A 127 3.72 8.85 -13.25
CA ARG A 127 2.33 8.42 -13.48
C ARG A 127 1.58 9.38 -14.41
N GLY A 128 1.62 10.68 -14.12
CA GLY A 128 0.94 11.68 -14.96
C GLY A 128 1.44 11.67 -16.40
N SER A 129 2.75 11.49 -16.59
CA SER A 129 3.33 11.36 -17.93
C SER A 129 2.83 10.12 -18.68
N LEU A 130 2.74 8.96 -18.01
CA LEU A 130 2.20 7.74 -18.62
C LEU A 130 0.72 7.85 -18.97
N ARG A 131 -0.07 8.54 -18.14
CA ARG A 131 -1.49 8.80 -18.44
C ARG A 131 -1.67 9.69 -19.66
N LEU A 132 -0.88 10.76 -19.77
CA LEU A 132 -0.89 11.63 -20.95
C LEU A 132 -0.46 10.87 -22.22
N LEU A 133 0.55 10.00 -22.11
CA LEU A 133 0.96 9.11 -23.20
C LEU A 133 -0.18 8.17 -23.63
N ALA A 134 -0.86 7.55 -22.67
CA ALA A 134 -1.97 6.65 -22.94
C ALA A 134 -3.19 7.35 -23.57
N GLY A 135 -3.41 8.64 -23.27
CA GLY A 135 -4.43 9.46 -23.93
C GLY A 135 -4.05 9.93 -25.33
N ALA A 136 -2.75 10.07 -25.63
CA ALA A 136 -2.25 10.57 -26.91
C ALA A 136 -2.01 9.47 -27.96
N ALA A 137 -1.87 8.21 -27.55
CA ALA A 137 -1.61 7.12 -28.47
C ALA A 137 -2.89 6.64 -29.18
N PRO A 138 -2.91 6.50 -30.53
CA PRO A 138 -3.97 5.76 -31.19
C PRO A 138 -3.98 4.31 -30.66
N ARG A 139 -5.18 3.79 -30.37
CA ARG A 139 -5.42 2.46 -29.80
C ARG A 139 -4.69 1.41 -30.66
N ARG A 140 -3.65 0.77 -30.12
CA ARG A 140 -2.86 -0.23 -30.86
C ARG A 140 -3.76 -1.41 -31.21
N VAL A 141 -3.90 -1.72 -32.50
CA VAL A 141 -4.55 -2.96 -32.93
C VAL A 141 -3.54 -4.08 -32.78
N MET A 142 -3.61 -4.82 -31.68
CA MET A 142 -2.76 -5.98 -31.42
C MET A 142 -3.23 -7.21 -32.21
N SER A 143 -2.28 -8.03 -32.68
CA SER A 143 -2.61 -9.37 -33.17
C SER A 143 -2.98 -10.31 -32.01
N ARG A 144 -3.75 -11.37 -32.27
CA ARG A 144 -4.12 -12.38 -31.24
C ARG A 144 -2.90 -12.98 -30.53
N LEU A 145 -1.81 -13.21 -31.28
CA LEU A 145 -0.56 -13.76 -30.74
C LEU A 145 0.14 -12.77 -29.82
N GLU A 146 0.16 -11.48 -30.16
CA GLU A 146 0.71 -10.44 -29.29
C GLU A 146 -0.11 -10.29 -28.01
N LEU A 147 -1.44 -10.34 -28.11
CA LEU A 147 -2.32 -10.28 -26.94
C LEU A 147 -2.13 -11.50 -26.02
N GLN A 148 -1.88 -12.69 -26.57
CA GLN A 148 -1.53 -13.88 -25.79
C GLN A 148 -0.17 -13.74 -25.07
N ARG A 149 0.84 -13.16 -25.74
CA ARG A 149 2.16 -12.90 -25.11
C ARG A 149 2.05 -11.88 -23.98
N VAL A 150 1.39 -10.75 -24.26
CA VAL A 150 1.17 -9.69 -23.25
C VAL A 150 0.39 -10.24 -22.05
N ARG A 151 -0.62 -11.09 -22.26
CA ARG A 151 -1.29 -11.79 -21.15
C ARG A 151 -0.32 -12.59 -20.28
N LEU A 152 0.56 -13.38 -20.88
CA LEU A 152 1.53 -14.19 -20.13
C LEU A 152 2.52 -13.31 -19.35
N ASP A 153 2.99 -12.22 -19.96
CA ASP A 153 3.92 -11.30 -19.33
C ASP A 153 3.28 -10.51 -18.18
N LEU A 154 2.04 -10.01 -18.35
CA LEU A 154 1.30 -9.32 -17.29
C LEU A 154 0.99 -10.24 -16.10
N VAL A 155 0.58 -11.48 -16.35
CA VAL A 155 0.36 -12.47 -15.27
C VAL A 155 1.68 -12.76 -14.55
N ARG A 156 2.78 -12.91 -15.29
CA ARG A 156 4.11 -13.13 -14.69
C ARG A 156 4.55 -11.92 -13.86
N ASP A 157 4.35 -10.70 -14.34
CA ASP A 157 4.74 -9.47 -13.63
C ASP A 157 3.92 -9.28 -12.35
N SER A 158 2.60 -9.52 -12.40
CA SER A 158 1.73 -9.52 -11.20
C SER A 158 2.27 -10.49 -10.15
N ARG A 159 2.52 -11.75 -10.55
CA ARG A 159 3.06 -12.79 -9.65
C ARG A 159 4.37 -12.38 -9.00
N ARG A 160 5.28 -11.79 -9.79
CA ARG A 160 6.57 -11.32 -9.31
C ARG A 160 6.41 -10.19 -8.29
N ARG A 161 5.64 -9.14 -8.60
CA ARG A 161 5.48 -7.97 -7.73
C ARG A 161 4.81 -8.30 -6.41
N TYR A 162 3.75 -9.11 -6.42
CA TYR A 162 3.11 -9.56 -5.18
C TYR A 162 4.02 -10.51 -4.38
N GLY A 163 4.86 -11.30 -5.06
CA GLY A 163 5.90 -12.10 -4.42
C GLY A 163 6.97 -11.26 -3.73
N ASP A 164 7.49 -10.25 -4.42
CA ASP A 164 8.47 -9.30 -3.89
C ASP A 164 7.89 -8.50 -2.71
N LEU A 165 6.64 -8.02 -2.84
CA LEU A 165 5.93 -7.33 -1.77
C LEU A 165 5.74 -8.24 -0.55
N ARG A 166 5.34 -9.50 -0.75
CA ARG A 166 5.21 -10.47 0.35
C ARG A 166 6.52 -10.66 1.09
N ALA A 167 7.63 -10.85 0.36
CA ALA A 167 8.94 -11.02 0.97
C ALA A 167 9.34 -9.79 1.80
N ASP A 168 9.11 -8.59 1.27
CA ASP A 168 9.38 -7.32 1.95
C ASP A 168 8.53 -7.12 3.22
N LEU A 169 7.23 -7.44 3.15
CA LEU A 169 6.33 -7.34 4.30
C LEU A 169 6.68 -8.36 5.39
N LEU A 170 6.95 -9.62 5.02
CA LEU A 170 7.34 -10.67 5.97
C LEU A 170 8.67 -10.34 6.67
N ALA A 171 9.59 -9.65 5.99
CA ALA A 171 10.83 -9.18 6.60
C ALA A 171 10.62 -8.08 7.66
N ARG A 172 9.50 -7.34 7.60
CA ARG A 172 9.19 -6.20 8.49
C ARG A 172 8.14 -6.51 9.55
N VAL A 173 7.69 -7.76 9.69
CA VAL A 173 6.64 -8.12 10.65
C VAL A 173 7.06 -7.78 12.08
N PRO A 174 6.31 -6.92 12.79
CA PRO A 174 6.66 -6.50 14.14
C PRO A 174 6.37 -7.58 15.18
N SER A 175 7.17 -7.57 16.25
CA SER A 175 6.94 -8.41 17.43
C SER A 175 6.19 -7.67 18.57
N GLY A 176 6.19 -6.33 18.55
CA GLY A 176 5.56 -5.46 19.55
C GLY A 176 4.06 -5.23 19.35
N ARG A 177 3.31 -4.94 20.42
CA ARG A 177 1.85 -4.73 20.38
C ARG A 177 1.49 -3.41 19.67
N GLY A 178 2.16 -2.30 20.01
CA GLY A 178 1.88 -0.98 19.41
C GLY A 178 2.24 -0.90 17.93
N ALA A 179 3.33 -1.58 17.52
CA ALA A 179 3.76 -1.61 16.12
C ALA A 179 2.83 -2.42 15.21
N ALA A 180 2.00 -3.33 15.75
CA ALA A 180 1.10 -4.16 14.96
C ALA A 180 -0.03 -3.36 14.28
N VAL A 181 -0.55 -2.33 14.95
CA VAL A 181 -1.63 -1.47 14.40
C VAL A 181 -1.11 -0.63 13.23
N GLY A 182 0.05 0.01 13.39
CA GLY A 182 0.69 0.77 12.30
C GLY A 182 1.12 -0.12 11.13
N PHE A 183 1.47 -1.38 11.41
CA PHE A 183 1.85 -2.34 10.38
C PHE A 183 0.67 -2.73 9.48
N GLU A 184 -0.52 -2.95 10.03
CA GLU A 184 -1.71 -3.26 9.21
C GLU A 184 -2.02 -2.13 8.22
N ALA A 185 -2.10 -0.88 8.70
CA ALA A 185 -2.35 0.28 7.86
C ALA A 185 -1.29 0.42 6.76
N GLY A 186 -0.01 0.26 7.11
CA GLY A 186 1.09 0.30 6.14
C GLY A 186 1.04 -0.83 5.10
N VAL A 187 0.60 -2.03 5.48
CA VAL A 187 0.39 -3.15 4.54
C VAL A 187 -0.72 -2.79 3.54
N ARG A 188 -1.86 -2.26 4.03
CA ARG A 188 -2.98 -1.85 3.16
C ARG A 188 -2.58 -0.75 2.19
N GLU A 189 -1.90 0.30 2.67
CA GLU A 189 -1.38 1.37 1.82
C GLU A 189 -0.47 0.83 0.72
N ARG A 190 0.48 -0.06 1.08
CA ARG A 190 1.43 -0.63 0.13
C ARG A 190 0.76 -1.53 -0.91
N LEU A 191 -0.30 -2.23 -0.54
CA LEU A 191 -1.10 -3.04 -1.46
C LEU A 191 -1.83 -2.20 -2.49
N VAL A 192 -2.48 -1.11 -2.04
CA VAL A 192 -3.14 -0.15 -2.93
C VAL A 192 -2.12 0.43 -3.91
N GLU A 193 -0.94 0.82 -3.42
CA GLU A 193 0.12 1.37 -4.27
C GLU A 193 0.59 0.37 -5.35
N VAL A 194 0.81 -0.90 -4.99
CA VAL A 194 1.22 -1.94 -5.96
C VAL A 194 0.09 -2.27 -6.94
N ALA A 195 -1.16 -2.30 -6.48
CA ALA A 195 -2.32 -2.52 -7.34
C ALA A 195 -2.48 -1.38 -8.37
N ASP A 196 -2.34 -0.12 -7.95
CA ASP A 196 -2.38 1.03 -8.84
C ASP A 196 -1.24 0.99 -9.86
N GLN A 197 -0.02 0.65 -9.43
CA GLN A 197 1.11 0.47 -10.33
C GLN A 197 0.87 -0.64 -11.38
N MET A 198 0.19 -1.73 -11.00
CA MET A 198 -0.16 -2.80 -11.92
C MET A 198 -1.23 -2.35 -12.92
N ARG A 199 -2.22 -1.59 -12.46
CA ARG A 199 -3.28 -1.03 -13.30
C ARG A 199 -2.72 -0.08 -14.35
N ASP A 200 -1.85 0.85 -13.94
CA ASP A 200 -1.19 1.79 -14.85
C ASP A 200 -0.34 1.07 -15.89
N ALA A 201 0.45 0.07 -15.46
CA ALA A 201 1.27 -0.73 -16.38
C ALA A 201 0.42 -1.51 -17.40
N THR A 202 -0.70 -2.08 -16.94
CA THR A 202 -1.64 -2.81 -17.79
C THR A 202 -2.30 -1.90 -18.82
N ALA A 203 -2.73 -0.69 -18.40
CA ALA A 203 -3.33 0.30 -19.30
C ALA A 203 -2.36 0.73 -20.41
N VAL A 204 -1.07 0.91 -20.07
CA VAL A 204 -0.02 1.22 -21.04
C VAL A 204 0.19 0.08 -22.04
N GLU A 205 0.28 -1.17 -21.57
CA GLU A 205 0.53 -2.33 -22.44
C GLU A 205 -0.65 -2.66 -23.36
N LEU A 206 -1.89 -2.54 -22.86
CA LEU A 206 -3.09 -2.82 -23.65
C LEU A 206 -3.57 -1.64 -24.49
N GLY A 207 -3.01 -0.44 -24.28
CA GLY A 207 -3.48 0.78 -24.94
C GLY A 207 -4.95 1.11 -24.61
N SER A 208 -5.48 0.56 -23.52
CA SER A 208 -6.83 0.79 -23.03
C SER A 208 -6.77 1.74 -21.83
N SER A 209 -7.07 3.01 -22.10
CA SER A 209 -7.16 4.09 -21.10
C SER A 209 -8.58 4.19 -20.50
N GLY A 210 -9.47 3.24 -20.79
CA GLY A 210 -10.86 3.29 -20.34
C GLY A 210 -10.95 3.20 -18.81
N PRO A 211 -11.90 3.93 -18.19
CA PRO A 211 -12.18 3.77 -16.77
C PRO A 211 -12.79 2.38 -16.60
N ALA A 212 -11.96 1.38 -16.29
CA ALA A 212 -12.49 0.16 -15.71
C ALA A 212 -13.15 0.60 -14.40
N GLU A 213 -14.46 0.44 -14.33
CA GLU A 213 -15.27 0.60 -13.14
C GLU A 213 -14.49 0.00 -11.96
N ARG A 214 -14.29 0.81 -10.92
CA ARG A 214 -13.20 0.57 -9.97
C ARG A 214 -13.30 -0.82 -9.36
N TRP A 215 -12.26 -1.63 -9.55
CA TRP A 215 -12.15 -2.91 -8.88
C TRP A 215 -11.87 -2.71 -7.37
N PRO A 216 -12.73 -3.21 -6.46
CA PRO A 216 -12.49 -3.14 -5.04
C PRO A 216 -11.31 -4.07 -4.67
N VAL A 217 -10.29 -3.53 -4.00
CA VAL A 217 -9.28 -4.38 -3.38
C VAL A 217 -10.01 -5.25 -2.36
N PRO A 218 -9.93 -6.60 -2.43
CA PRO A 218 -10.75 -7.46 -1.60
C PRO A 218 -10.51 -7.15 -0.13
N GLU A 219 -11.59 -6.84 0.59
CA GLU A 219 -11.52 -6.51 1.99
C GLU A 219 -11.29 -7.78 2.81
N VAL A 220 -10.01 -8.07 3.06
CA VAL A 220 -9.64 -9.13 4.00
C VAL A 220 -9.72 -8.55 5.41
N ALA A 221 -10.54 -9.19 6.25
CA ALA A 221 -10.67 -8.85 7.65
C ALA A 221 -9.30 -8.72 8.33
N GLY A 222 -9.19 -7.75 9.25
CA GLY A 222 -7.94 -7.49 9.98
C GLY A 222 -7.42 -8.72 10.73
N PRO A 223 -6.12 -8.75 11.07
CA PRO A 223 -5.55 -9.87 11.82
C PRO A 223 -6.23 -9.95 13.20
N VAL A 224 -6.86 -11.08 13.50
CA VAL A 224 -7.46 -11.30 14.83
C VAL A 224 -6.33 -11.54 15.83
N LEU A 225 -5.89 -10.48 16.50
CA LEU A 225 -4.83 -10.51 17.51
C LEU A 225 -5.31 -10.98 18.90
N VAL A 226 -6.60 -11.31 19.03
CA VAL A 226 -7.21 -11.76 20.28
C VAL A 226 -6.88 -13.24 20.50
N GLN A 227 -5.98 -13.50 21.44
CA GLN A 227 -5.75 -14.83 21.99
C GLN A 227 -6.99 -15.29 22.77
N ARG A 228 -7.41 -16.56 22.60
CA ARG A 228 -8.50 -17.13 23.39
C ARG A 228 -8.13 -17.15 24.87
N PRO A 229 -9.04 -16.77 25.78
CA PRO A 229 -8.75 -16.67 27.21
C PRO A 229 -8.25 -17.99 27.81
N ASP A 230 -8.71 -19.13 27.28
CA ASP A 230 -8.34 -20.47 27.77
C ASP A 230 -6.88 -20.84 27.48
N GLU A 231 -6.35 -20.43 26.30
CA GLU A 231 -4.93 -20.61 25.95
C GLU A 231 -4.02 -19.72 26.80
N LEU A 232 -4.51 -18.53 27.15
CA LEU A 232 -3.81 -17.55 27.97
C LEU A 232 -3.70 -18.05 29.41
N TRP A 233 -4.77 -18.65 29.94
CA TRP A 233 -4.79 -19.27 31.26
C TRP A 233 -3.84 -20.48 31.35
N LEU A 234 -3.85 -21.38 30.35
CA LEU A 234 -2.90 -22.50 30.26
C LEU A 234 -1.43 -22.04 30.24
N GLY A 235 -1.13 -20.98 29.48
CA GLY A 235 0.21 -20.41 29.42
C GLY A 235 0.66 -19.78 30.75
N VAL A 236 -0.26 -19.13 31.47
CA VAL A 236 0.00 -18.56 32.79
C VAL A 236 0.23 -19.66 33.83
N VAL A 237 -0.59 -20.71 33.86
CA VAL A 237 -0.47 -21.83 34.81
C VAL A 237 0.84 -22.59 34.59
N LEU A 238 1.18 -22.91 33.33
CA LEU A 238 2.42 -23.61 32.99
C LEU A 238 3.65 -22.74 33.28
N GLY A 239 3.58 -21.45 32.96
CA GLY A 239 4.64 -20.47 33.22
C GLY A 239 4.85 -20.22 34.72
N ALA A 240 3.78 -20.19 35.51
CA ALA A 240 3.84 -20.05 36.96
C ALA A 240 4.44 -21.30 37.62
N GLY A 241 4.01 -22.50 37.20
CA GLY A 241 4.59 -23.76 37.69
C GLY A 241 6.08 -23.89 37.37
N PHE A 242 6.49 -23.50 36.16
CA PHE A 242 7.90 -23.51 35.76
C PHE A 242 8.75 -22.47 36.52
N GLY A 243 8.25 -21.23 36.65
CA GLY A 243 8.96 -20.17 37.38
C GLY A 243 9.13 -20.50 38.86
N LEU A 244 8.12 -21.09 39.49
CA LEU A 244 8.19 -21.56 40.87
C LEU A 244 9.20 -22.70 41.02
N GLY A 245 9.21 -23.67 40.11
CA GLY A 245 10.20 -24.75 40.10
C GLY A 245 11.64 -24.27 39.91
N ALA A 246 11.86 -23.31 39.00
CA ALA A 246 13.16 -22.71 38.76
C ALA A 246 13.64 -21.87 39.96
N ALA A 247 12.74 -21.09 40.59
CA ALA A 247 13.04 -20.32 41.79
C ALA A 247 13.48 -21.23 42.96
N LEU A 248 12.76 -22.34 43.18
CA LEU A 248 13.12 -23.32 44.20
C LEU A 248 14.45 -24.02 43.88
N GLY A 249 14.71 -24.34 42.61
CA GLY A 249 15.99 -24.91 42.18
C GLY A 249 17.18 -23.97 42.39
N LEU A 250 17.03 -22.69 42.04
CA LEU A 250 18.05 -21.66 42.23
C LEU A 250 18.26 -21.32 43.71
N ALA A 251 17.19 -21.21 44.49
CA ALA A 251 17.27 -21.02 45.94
C ALA A 251 18.03 -22.18 46.59
N ARG A 252 17.76 -23.43 46.17
CA ARG A 252 18.44 -24.63 46.68
C ARG A 252 19.92 -24.70 46.28
N MET A 253 20.28 -24.23 45.06
CA MET A 253 21.69 -24.11 44.68
C MET A 253 22.40 -23.00 45.48
N ALA A 254 21.76 -21.86 45.70
CA ALA A 254 22.34 -20.75 46.44
C ALA A 254 22.59 -21.08 47.91
N THR A 255 21.71 -21.86 48.55
CA THR A 255 21.91 -22.37 49.92
C THR A 255 23.07 -23.36 50.04
N GLY A 256 23.56 -23.90 48.92
CA GLY A 256 24.76 -24.76 48.87
C GLY A 256 26.08 -23.99 48.77
N LEU A 257 26.06 -22.68 48.48
CA LEU A 257 27.26 -21.84 48.44
C LEU A 257 27.53 -21.24 49.83
N ALA A 258 28.66 -21.61 50.43
CA ALA A 258 29.08 -21.08 51.72
C ALA A 258 29.27 -19.54 51.66
N GLY A 259 28.55 -18.80 52.51
CA GLY A 259 28.74 -17.36 52.71
C GLY A 259 27.60 -16.43 52.29
N VAL A 260 26.48 -16.95 51.76
CA VAL A 260 25.29 -16.13 51.43
C VAL A 260 24.27 -16.20 52.58
N PRO A 261 23.77 -15.08 53.12
CA PRO A 261 22.68 -15.08 54.08
C PRO A 261 21.40 -15.67 53.46
N ASP A 262 20.76 -16.62 54.14
CA ASP A 262 19.63 -17.42 53.63
C ASP A 262 18.49 -16.59 53.01
N GLY A 263 18.22 -15.39 53.56
CA GLY A 263 17.17 -14.49 53.06
C GLY A 263 17.45 -13.87 51.70
N ILE A 264 18.73 -13.61 51.36
CA ILE A 264 19.09 -12.97 50.09
C ILE A 264 18.94 -13.96 48.93
N GLY A 265 19.33 -15.23 49.13
CA GLY A 265 19.17 -16.29 48.14
C GLY A 265 17.71 -16.54 47.76
N ALA A 266 16.81 -16.51 48.74
CA ALA A 266 15.37 -16.69 48.52
C ALA A 266 14.75 -15.54 47.70
N VAL A 267 15.07 -14.29 48.03
CA VAL A 267 14.57 -13.11 47.30
C VAL A 267 15.10 -13.09 45.86
N VAL A 268 16.39 -13.35 45.67
CA VAL A 268 17.00 -13.40 44.33
C VAL A 268 16.39 -14.52 43.49
N GLY A 269 16.19 -15.71 44.06
CA GLY A 269 15.55 -16.84 43.39
C GLY A 269 14.11 -16.54 42.98
N LEU A 270 13.32 -15.91 43.86
CA LEU A 270 11.96 -15.47 43.55
C LEU A 270 11.92 -14.46 42.41
N VAL A 271 12.77 -13.43 42.46
CA VAL A 271 12.86 -12.39 41.42
C VAL A 271 13.28 -12.99 40.08
N LEU A 272 14.29 -13.86 40.06
CA LEU A 272 14.72 -14.55 38.84
C LEU A 272 13.63 -15.46 38.28
N GLY A 273 12.95 -16.25 39.12
CA GLY A 273 11.85 -17.11 38.69
C GLY A 273 10.69 -16.32 38.09
N LEU A 274 10.30 -15.21 38.73
CA LEU A 274 9.25 -14.32 38.24
C LEU A 274 9.64 -13.67 36.91
N ALA A 275 10.89 -13.18 36.79
CA ALA A 275 11.41 -12.61 35.56
C ALA A 275 11.41 -13.62 34.40
N LEU A 276 11.74 -14.88 34.69
CA LEU A 276 11.78 -15.95 33.70
C LEU A 276 10.37 -16.37 33.25
N THR A 277 9.39 -16.42 34.15
CA THR A 277 7.97 -16.60 33.78
C THR A 277 7.47 -15.48 32.88
N VAL A 278 7.75 -14.22 33.22
CA VAL A 278 7.39 -13.07 32.39
C VAL A 278 8.06 -13.15 31.01
N ALA A 279 9.33 -13.58 30.96
CA ALA A 279 10.05 -13.75 29.70
C ALA A 279 9.45 -14.86 28.83
N VAL A 280 9.06 -16.01 29.39
CA VAL A 280 8.46 -17.12 28.66
C VAL A 280 7.06 -16.77 28.14
N VAL A 281 6.20 -16.20 29.01
CA VAL A 281 4.85 -15.78 28.63
C VAL A 281 4.91 -14.66 27.58
N GLY A 282 5.80 -13.68 27.79
CA GLY A 282 6.06 -12.61 26.82
C GLY A 282 6.61 -13.12 25.49
N GLY A 283 7.54 -14.09 25.52
CA GLY A 283 8.10 -14.73 24.35
C GLY A 283 7.05 -15.48 23.53
N ARG A 284 6.23 -16.31 24.18
CA ARG A 284 5.14 -17.05 23.52
C ARG A 284 4.10 -16.12 22.90
N ALA A 285 3.72 -15.06 23.61
CA ALA A 285 2.80 -14.05 23.09
C ALA A 285 3.36 -13.31 21.86
N ARG A 286 4.67 -13.02 21.84
CA ARG A 286 5.36 -12.41 20.68
C ARG A 286 5.37 -13.36 19.49
N LEU A 287 5.65 -14.64 19.69
CA LEU A 287 5.67 -15.66 18.63
C LEU A 287 4.28 -15.88 18.03
N HIS A 288 3.25 -15.99 18.87
CA HIS A 288 1.87 -16.14 18.38
C HIS A 288 1.43 -14.92 17.56
N ARG A 289 1.71 -13.71 18.05
CA ARG A 289 1.41 -12.48 17.30
C ARG A 289 2.11 -12.46 15.94
N ARG A 290 3.40 -12.79 15.91
CA ARG A 290 4.17 -12.85 14.66
C ARG A 290 3.56 -13.86 13.69
N ALA A 291 3.20 -15.05 14.16
CA ALA A 291 2.56 -16.08 13.33
C ALA A 291 1.19 -15.65 12.78
N VAL A 292 0.39 -14.94 13.58
CA VAL A 292 -0.90 -14.38 13.12
C VAL A 292 -0.69 -13.33 12.03
N LEU A 293 0.28 -12.42 12.22
CA LEU A 293 0.63 -11.40 11.23
C LEU A 293 1.20 -12.03 9.95
N ASP A 294 2.09 -13.02 10.06
CA ASP A 294 2.65 -13.74 8.91
C ASP A 294 1.54 -14.43 8.09
N ARG A 295 0.59 -15.09 8.77
CA ARG A 295 -0.56 -15.74 8.13
C ARG A 295 -1.48 -14.72 7.47
N TRP A 296 -1.75 -13.61 8.15
CA TRP A 296 -2.60 -12.53 7.64
C TRP A 296 -1.98 -11.85 6.41
N VAL A 297 -0.68 -11.50 6.46
CA VAL A 297 0.04 -10.97 5.28
C VAL A 297 -0.05 -11.95 4.11
N GLY A 298 0.10 -13.26 4.39
CA GLY A 298 -0.08 -14.30 3.38
C GLY A 298 -1.46 -14.30 2.73
N SER A 299 -2.53 -14.18 3.51
CA SER A 299 -3.91 -14.15 3.00
C SER A 299 -4.23 -12.87 2.23
N VAL A 300 -3.79 -11.72 2.74
CA VAL A 300 -4.06 -10.42 2.10
C VAL A 300 -3.35 -10.32 0.75
N ILE A 301 -2.09 -10.74 0.67
CA ILE A 301 -1.34 -10.77 -0.59
C ILE A 301 -2.00 -11.71 -1.60
N ALA A 302 -2.45 -12.89 -1.15
CA ALA A 302 -3.12 -13.86 -2.02
C ALA A 302 -4.43 -13.30 -2.58
N ALA A 303 -5.25 -12.67 -1.73
CA ALA A 303 -6.49 -12.02 -2.14
C ALA A 303 -6.25 -10.87 -3.12
N ALA A 304 -5.31 -9.97 -2.81
CA ALA A 304 -4.95 -8.86 -3.68
C ALA A 304 -4.42 -9.32 -5.05
N ARG A 305 -3.60 -10.37 -5.06
CA ARG A 305 -3.11 -10.98 -6.30
C ARG A 305 -4.25 -11.58 -7.12
N GLN A 306 -5.14 -12.37 -6.51
CA GLN A 306 -6.28 -12.98 -7.19
C GLN A 306 -7.17 -11.92 -7.85
N ALA A 307 -7.53 -10.89 -7.08
CA ALA A 307 -8.23 -9.71 -7.56
C ALA A 307 -7.53 -9.05 -8.76
N SER A 308 -6.21 -8.89 -8.72
CA SER A 308 -5.47 -8.35 -9.85
C SER A 308 -5.51 -9.26 -11.08
N GLU A 309 -5.44 -10.59 -10.90
CA GLU A 309 -5.49 -11.55 -12.00
C GLU A 309 -6.89 -11.58 -12.66
N GLU A 310 -7.95 -11.36 -11.89
CA GLU A 310 -9.34 -11.23 -12.37
C GLU A 310 -9.56 -9.94 -13.19
N GLU A 311 -9.11 -8.79 -12.68
CA GLU A 311 -9.16 -7.50 -13.42
C GLU A 311 -8.38 -7.57 -14.74
N LEU A 312 -7.19 -8.19 -14.73
CA LEU A 312 -6.42 -8.43 -15.94
C LEU A 312 -7.21 -9.26 -16.95
N ALA A 313 -7.93 -10.29 -16.49
CA ALA A 313 -8.75 -11.12 -17.36
C ALA A 313 -9.90 -10.32 -18.00
N TYR A 314 -10.54 -9.43 -17.25
CA TYR A 314 -11.62 -8.58 -17.74
C TYR A 314 -11.13 -7.60 -18.82
N ARG A 315 -10.04 -6.86 -18.56
CA ARG A 315 -9.46 -5.93 -19.53
C ARG A 315 -8.96 -6.62 -20.80
N LEU A 316 -8.42 -7.82 -20.67
CA LEU A 316 -8.02 -8.63 -21.82
C LEU A 316 -9.23 -9.07 -22.64
N LEU A 317 -10.37 -9.37 -22.00
CA LEU A 317 -11.62 -9.70 -22.68
C LEU A 317 -12.14 -8.51 -23.47
N GLU A 318 -12.17 -7.31 -22.86
CA GLU A 318 -12.56 -6.07 -23.55
C GLU A 318 -11.67 -5.79 -24.77
N ALA A 319 -10.35 -5.91 -24.60
CA ALA A 319 -9.41 -5.74 -25.70
C ALA A 319 -9.62 -6.78 -26.82
N GLN A 320 -9.96 -8.03 -26.48
CA GLN A 320 -10.31 -9.06 -27.46
C GLN A 320 -11.63 -8.76 -28.18
N THR A 321 -12.63 -8.23 -27.49
CA THR A 321 -13.91 -7.84 -28.10
C THR A 321 -13.75 -6.67 -29.04
N ASP A 322 -12.87 -5.71 -28.75
CA ASP A 322 -12.55 -4.58 -29.63
C ASP A 322 -11.85 -5.03 -30.93
N MET A 323 -11.09 -6.14 -30.89
CA MET A 323 -10.44 -6.71 -32.07
C MET A 323 -11.40 -7.45 -33.01
N ALA A 324 -12.52 -7.98 -32.50
CA ALA A 324 -13.49 -8.75 -33.29
C ALA A 324 -14.21 -7.94 -34.41
N PRO A 325 -14.72 -6.71 -34.19
CA PRO A 325 -15.38 -5.92 -35.24
C PRO A 325 -14.40 -5.43 -36.31
N ALA A 326 -13.11 -5.25 -35.98
CA ALA A 326 -12.09 -4.87 -36.95
C ALA A 326 -11.87 -5.94 -38.04
N HIS A 327 -12.03 -7.22 -37.68
CA HIS A 327 -11.87 -8.33 -38.63
C HIS A 327 -13.06 -8.49 -39.60
N HIS A 328 -14.25 -7.99 -39.24
CA HIS A 328 -15.42 -8.06 -40.10
C HIS A 328 -15.43 -6.96 -41.18
N LYS A 329 -14.85 -5.79 -40.89
CA LYS A 329 -14.81 -4.65 -41.83
C LYS A 329 -13.77 -4.78 -42.94
N THR A 330 -12.78 -5.66 -42.81
CA THR A 330 -11.72 -5.90 -43.82
C THR A 330 -12.08 -6.99 -44.84
N LYS A 331 -13.33 -7.47 -44.87
CA LYS A 331 -13.79 -8.50 -45.81
C LYS A 331 -14.90 -8.07 -46.77
N ASN A 332 -15.26 -6.78 -46.81
CA ASN A 332 -16.14 -6.22 -47.85
C ASN A 332 -15.37 -5.23 -48.72
#